data_AF-A0A9K3KKY6-F1
#
_entry.id   AF-A0A9K3KKY6-F1
#
_cell.length_a   1.000
_cell.length_b   1.000
_cell.length_c   1.000
_cell.angle_alpha   90.00
_cell.angle_beta   90.00
_cell.angle_gamma   90.00
#
_symmetry.space_group_name_H-M   'P 1'
#
loop_
_entity.id
_entity.type
_entity.pdbx_description
1 polymer ?
#
loop_
_entity_poly.entity_id
_entity_poly.type
_entity_poly.pdbx_seq_one_letter_code
_entity_poly.pdbx_strand_id
1 'polypeptide(L)'
;MTVIWRPTLLESRDGYPLATEISHLFWAFPYHRLPENPVLQIFLRPECVLALVAFYLASKPMFKEIAKTIDPKSSWFIHSVAVHNALLAVFSAVVAWNSWPIIGQHFQRYGAFDTYCDPNGTLWRQPSDFGAWALIFYISKYYEFADTWILVLKGKPPSFLQVYHHTGIAVCMWIGVLSQSSWLKAVVLLNSVIHTLMYTYFFIKTVRPKTEIKSARYLTQMQIGQFFTGIIYSAAVLFMGDTCDTQSSRFGLACLQLYGYGLIALFMAFAKRKYKKKT
;
A
#
# COMPACT_ATOMS: atom_id res chain seq x y z
N MET A 1 -25.66 2.70 -17.75
CA MET A 1 -24.41 2.48 -16.98
C MET A 1 -24.15 3.74 -16.17
N THR A 2 -24.49 3.72 -14.88
CA THR A 2 -24.20 4.82 -13.95
C THR A 2 -22.69 4.95 -13.84
N VAL A 3 -22.14 6.11 -14.21
CA VAL A 3 -20.73 6.42 -14.01
C VAL A 3 -20.50 6.55 -12.51
N ILE A 4 -20.14 5.44 -11.88
CA ILE A 4 -19.77 5.37 -10.46
C ILE A 4 -18.39 6.01 -10.36
N TRP A 5 -18.37 7.33 -10.11
CA TRP A 5 -17.21 8.09 -9.64
C TRP A 5 -15.93 8.00 -10.50
N ARG A 6 -15.60 9.09 -11.21
CA ARG A 6 -14.31 9.26 -11.91
C ARG A 6 -13.38 10.11 -11.05
N PRO A 7 -12.44 9.52 -10.30
CA PRO A 7 -11.41 10.31 -9.67
C PRO A 7 -10.48 10.81 -10.78
N THR A 8 -10.76 11.98 -11.34
CA THR A 8 -9.76 12.77 -12.07
C THR A 8 -8.78 13.34 -11.04
N LEU A 9 -8.05 12.46 -10.36
CA LEU A 9 -6.91 12.81 -9.53
C LEU A 9 -5.74 13.02 -10.48
N LEU A 10 -5.76 14.20 -11.12
CA LEU A 10 -4.77 14.68 -12.07
C LEU A 10 -3.34 14.37 -11.59
N GLU A 11 -2.74 13.42 -12.30
CA GLU A 11 -1.33 13.13 -12.28
C GLU A 11 -0.58 14.29 -12.91
N SER A 12 0.19 15.01 -12.08
CA SER A 12 0.87 16.26 -12.43
C SER A 12 -0.03 17.27 -13.17
N ARG A 13 0.44 18.48 -13.41
CA ARG A 13 -0.34 19.45 -14.21
C ARG A 13 -0.36 19.11 -15.70
N ASP A 14 0.59 18.29 -16.16
CA ASP A 14 0.86 18.01 -17.57
C ASP A 14 0.67 16.54 -17.95
N GLY A 15 0.22 15.67 -17.02
CA GLY A 15 -0.10 14.28 -17.29
C GLY A 15 1.11 13.35 -17.40
N TYR A 16 2.31 13.83 -17.08
CA TYR A 16 3.54 13.04 -17.09
C TYR A 16 4.01 12.71 -15.66
N PRO A 17 4.87 11.70 -15.47
CA PRO A 17 5.45 11.41 -14.16
C PRO A 17 6.07 12.66 -13.54
N LEU A 18 5.89 12.82 -12.22
CA LEU A 18 6.57 13.85 -11.44
C LEU A 18 8.06 13.53 -11.31
N ALA A 19 8.44 12.26 -11.27
CA ALA A 19 9.83 11.82 -11.26
C ALA A 19 10.11 10.93 -12.49
N THR A 20 11.23 11.19 -13.14
CA THR A 20 11.75 10.41 -14.27
C THR A 20 13.23 10.09 -14.04
N GLU A 21 13.94 11.02 -13.38
CA GLU A 21 15.31 10.87 -12.93
C GLU A 21 15.40 10.65 -11.42
N ILE A 22 16.48 10.04 -10.95
CA ILE A 22 16.74 9.86 -9.51
C ILE A 22 16.86 11.22 -8.82
N SER A 23 17.44 12.21 -9.49
CA SER A 23 17.58 13.59 -9.00
C SER A 23 16.23 14.19 -8.57
N HIS A 24 15.16 13.92 -9.33
CA HIS A 24 13.80 14.39 -9.04
C HIS A 24 13.21 13.83 -7.73
N LEU A 25 13.75 12.71 -7.22
CA LEU A 25 13.29 12.13 -5.94
C LEU A 25 13.95 12.76 -4.72
N PHE A 26 15.12 13.40 -4.87
CA PHE A 26 15.96 13.78 -3.74
C PHE A 26 16.28 15.27 -3.67
N TRP A 27 16.80 15.86 -4.75
CA TRP A 27 17.34 17.24 -4.72
C TRP A 27 16.85 18.14 -5.85
N ALA A 28 16.18 17.59 -6.86
CA ALA A 28 15.61 18.33 -7.99
C ALA A 28 14.10 18.10 -8.12
N PHE A 29 13.38 18.02 -7.00
CA PHE A 29 11.96 17.73 -6.99
C PHE A 29 11.14 18.81 -7.74
N PRO A 30 10.29 18.45 -8.73
CA PRO A 30 9.61 19.43 -9.57
C PRO A 30 8.32 19.96 -8.94
N TYR A 31 8.46 20.81 -7.92
CA TYR A 31 7.32 21.41 -7.19
C TYR A 31 6.31 22.14 -8.11
N HIS A 32 6.78 22.73 -9.19
CA HIS A 32 5.94 23.47 -10.15
C HIS A 32 4.95 22.56 -10.92
N ARG A 33 5.19 21.24 -10.96
CA ARG A 33 4.33 20.25 -11.65
C ARG A 33 3.33 19.57 -10.73
N LEU A 34 3.35 19.90 -9.42
CA LEU A 34 2.41 19.34 -8.45
C LEU A 34 0.95 19.68 -8.82
N PRO A 35 0.01 18.77 -8.50
CA PRO A 35 -1.41 19.02 -8.73
C PRO A 35 -1.91 20.21 -7.91
N GLU A 36 -2.96 20.88 -8.39
CA GLU A 36 -3.53 22.05 -7.72
C GLU A 36 -4.18 21.73 -6.37
N ASN A 37 -4.64 20.48 -6.19
CA ASN A 37 -5.28 20.05 -4.96
C ASN A 37 -4.26 20.06 -3.79
N PRO A 38 -4.45 20.92 -2.78
CA PRO A 38 -3.47 21.08 -1.70
C PRO A 38 -3.34 19.83 -0.83
N VAL A 39 -4.41 19.02 -0.70
CA VAL A 39 -4.38 17.77 0.07
C VAL A 39 -3.46 16.76 -0.61
N LEU A 40 -3.51 16.65 -1.94
CA LEU A 40 -2.62 15.75 -2.68
C LEU A 40 -1.16 16.19 -2.58
N GLN A 41 -0.89 17.50 -2.57
CA GLN A 41 0.48 17.99 -2.42
C GLN A 41 1.13 17.51 -1.11
N ILE A 42 0.36 17.39 -0.02
CA ILE A 42 0.87 16.87 1.26
C ILE A 42 1.42 15.44 1.09
N PHE A 43 0.75 14.60 0.30
CA PHE A 43 1.18 13.22 0.09
C PHE A 43 2.22 13.07 -1.02
N LEU A 44 2.43 14.08 -1.87
CA LEU A 44 3.39 13.96 -2.97
C LEU A 44 4.74 14.63 -2.67
N ARG A 45 4.76 15.65 -1.81
CA ARG A 45 5.98 16.38 -1.44
C ARG A 45 6.91 15.55 -0.54
N PRO A 46 8.22 15.45 -0.86
CA PRO A 46 9.17 14.61 -0.11
C PRO A 46 9.24 14.99 1.38
N GLU A 47 9.30 16.27 1.69
CA GLU A 47 9.36 16.81 3.06
C GLU A 47 8.13 16.44 3.89
N CYS A 48 6.95 16.45 3.29
CA CYS A 48 5.71 16.08 3.98
C CYS A 48 5.66 14.56 4.21
N VAL A 49 6.07 13.77 3.22
CA VAL A 49 6.14 12.31 3.35
C VAL A 49 7.14 11.88 4.43
N LEU A 50 8.33 12.50 4.44
CA LEU A 50 9.33 12.27 5.48
C LEU A 50 8.82 12.69 6.86
N ALA A 51 8.12 13.83 6.96
CA ALA A 51 7.51 14.27 8.21
C ALA A 51 6.43 13.29 8.72
N LEU A 52 5.58 12.77 7.83
CA LEU A 52 4.55 11.77 8.18
C LEU A 52 5.18 10.46 8.68
N VAL A 53 6.23 9.98 8.01
CA VAL A 53 6.97 8.77 8.43
C VAL A 53 7.70 9.01 9.75
N ALA A 54 8.35 10.16 9.92
CA ALA A 54 9.03 10.53 11.17
C ALA A 54 8.03 10.62 12.32
N PHE A 55 6.88 11.26 12.11
CA PHE A 55 5.78 11.31 13.08
C PHE A 55 5.30 9.91 13.45
N TYR A 56 5.09 9.02 12.47
CA TYR A 56 4.71 7.63 12.74
C TYR A 56 5.71 6.90 13.64
N LEU A 57 7.01 7.06 13.38
CA LEU A 57 8.06 6.42 14.17
C LEU A 57 8.19 7.02 15.57
N ALA A 58 8.11 8.35 15.69
CA ALA A 58 8.31 9.09 16.92
C ALA A 58 7.07 9.16 17.83
N SER A 59 5.86 8.97 17.30
CA SER A 59 4.60 9.10 18.05
C SER A 59 4.32 7.97 19.05
N LYS A 60 5.10 6.88 19.04
CA LYS A 60 4.84 5.71 19.91
C LYS A 60 4.79 6.03 21.42
N PRO A 61 5.72 6.82 21.99
CA PRO A 61 5.66 7.18 23.42
C PRO A 61 4.40 7.97 23.75
N MET A 62 3.99 8.91 22.88
CA MET A 62 2.75 9.67 23.03
C MET A 62 1.53 8.73 23.09
N PHE A 63 1.40 7.79 22.16
CA PHE A 63 0.31 6.81 22.18
C PHE A 63 0.38 5.85 23.39
N LYS A 64 1.57 5.58 23.93
CA LYS A 64 1.72 4.77 25.15
C LYS A 64 1.20 5.50 26.39
N GLU A 65 1.38 6.82 26.47
CA GLU A 65 0.79 7.64 27.53
C GLU A 65 -0.74 7.70 27.39
N ILE A 66 -1.26 7.88 26.17
CA ILE A 66 -2.70 7.83 25.89
C ILE A 66 -3.29 6.45 26.25
N ALA A 67 -2.55 5.36 26.01
CA ALA A 67 -3.00 4.01 26.35
C ALA A 67 -3.28 3.83 27.86
N LYS A 68 -2.70 4.65 28.74
CA LYS A 68 -2.97 4.60 30.18
C LYS A 68 -4.36 5.12 30.56
N THR A 69 -4.97 5.94 29.70
CA THR A 69 -6.29 6.55 29.94
C THR A 69 -7.43 5.82 29.25
N ILE A 70 -7.12 4.90 28.32
CA ILE A 70 -8.10 4.14 27.53
C ILE A 70 -8.22 2.73 28.09
N ASP A 71 -9.44 2.29 28.41
CA ASP A 71 -9.73 0.87 28.66
C ASP A 71 -9.93 0.12 27.32
N PRO A 72 -9.04 -0.81 26.93
CA PRO A 72 -9.17 -1.55 25.69
C PRO A 72 -10.38 -2.50 25.63
N LYS A 73 -11.02 -2.77 26.78
CA LYS A 73 -12.23 -3.60 26.88
C LYS A 73 -13.51 -2.77 26.81
N SER A 74 -13.41 -1.45 26.86
CA SER A 74 -14.57 -0.57 26.78
C SER A 74 -15.28 -0.74 25.44
N SER A 75 -16.62 -0.68 25.48
CA SER A 75 -17.46 -0.88 24.31
C SER A 75 -17.12 0.14 23.22
N TRP A 76 -16.97 1.42 23.55
CA TRP A 76 -16.67 2.46 22.55
C TRP A 76 -15.36 2.17 21.78
N PHE A 77 -14.32 1.70 22.47
CA PHE A 77 -13.03 1.42 21.85
C PHE A 77 -13.13 0.20 20.92
N ILE A 78 -13.79 -0.87 21.37
CA ILE A 78 -14.03 -2.07 20.55
C ILE A 78 -14.83 -1.71 19.29
N HIS A 79 -15.92 -0.94 19.41
CA HIS A 79 -16.70 -0.51 18.26
C HIS A 79 -15.89 0.38 17.30
N SER A 80 -15.07 1.29 17.83
CA SER A 80 -14.21 2.15 17.00
C SER A 80 -13.20 1.33 16.19
N VAL A 81 -12.56 0.34 16.83
CA VAL A 81 -11.64 -0.58 16.15
C VAL A 81 -12.38 -1.47 15.16
N ALA A 82 -13.60 -1.90 15.45
CA ALA A 82 -14.42 -2.68 14.53
C ALA A 82 -14.76 -1.84 13.28
N VAL A 83 -15.22 -0.60 13.46
CA VAL A 83 -15.49 0.33 12.35
C VAL A 83 -14.24 0.56 11.51
N HIS A 84 -13.09 0.83 12.13
CA HIS A 84 -11.81 0.99 11.43
C HIS A 84 -11.48 -0.22 10.53
N ASN A 85 -11.55 -1.44 11.07
CA ASN A 85 -11.28 -2.65 10.29
C ASN A 85 -12.33 -2.87 9.18
N ALA A 86 -13.60 -2.60 9.45
CA ALA A 86 -14.67 -2.73 8.45
C ALA A 86 -14.48 -1.74 7.29
N LEU A 87 -14.15 -0.47 7.61
CA LEU A 87 -13.87 0.56 6.61
C LEU A 87 -12.69 0.18 5.72
N LEU A 88 -11.58 -0.31 6.30
CA LEU A 88 -10.43 -0.75 5.52
C LEU A 88 -10.71 -2.01 4.67
N ALA A 89 -11.54 -2.94 5.17
CA ALA A 89 -11.97 -4.09 4.39
C ALA A 89 -12.81 -3.66 3.17
N VAL A 90 -13.81 -2.79 3.37
CA VAL A 90 -14.67 -2.26 2.30
C VAL A 90 -13.85 -1.43 1.32
N PHE A 91 -13.01 -0.53 1.80
CA PHE A 91 -12.11 0.28 0.98
C PHE A 91 -11.24 -0.60 0.08
N SER A 92 -10.58 -1.61 0.65
CA SER A 92 -9.72 -2.52 -0.10
C SER A 92 -10.51 -3.31 -1.14
N ALA A 93 -11.75 -3.73 -0.82
CA ALA A 93 -12.62 -4.42 -1.75
C ALA A 93 -13.03 -3.53 -2.93
N VAL A 94 -13.34 -2.26 -2.66
CA VAL A 94 -13.68 -1.26 -3.68
C VAL A 94 -12.48 -1.01 -4.60
N VAL A 95 -11.27 -0.85 -4.05
CA VAL A 95 -10.05 -0.70 -4.86
C VAL A 95 -9.85 -1.91 -5.75
N ALA A 96 -9.96 -3.13 -5.21
CA ALA A 96 -9.82 -4.36 -5.98
C ALA A 96 -10.87 -4.45 -7.10
N TRP A 97 -12.15 -4.25 -6.76
CA TRP A 97 -13.27 -4.35 -7.69
C TRP A 97 -13.14 -3.40 -8.89
N ASN A 98 -12.63 -2.19 -8.67
CA ASN A 98 -12.48 -1.20 -9.74
C ASN A 98 -11.15 -1.35 -10.51
N SER A 99 -10.07 -1.75 -9.85
CA SER A 99 -8.74 -1.80 -10.48
C SER A 99 -8.56 -3.04 -11.37
N TRP A 100 -9.07 -4.21 -10.97
CA TRP A 100 -8.89 -5.44 -11.73
C TRP A 100 -9.51 -5.40 -13.15
N PRO A 101 -10.76 -4.92 -13.35
CA PRO A 101 -11.34 -4.80 -14.68
C PRO A 101 -10.57 -3.84 -15.60
N ILE A 102 -10.00 -2.75 -15.05
CA ILE A 102 -9.20 -1.79 -15.83
C ILE A 102 -8.00 -2.50 -16.47
N ILE A 103 -7.28 -3.32 -15.68
CA ILE A 103 -6.13 -4.09 -16.18
C ILE A 103 -6.57 -5.13 -17.22
N GLY A 104 -7.69 -5.81 -16.99
CA GLY A 104 -8.25 -6.78 -17.95
C GLY A 104 -8.64 -6.14 -19.29
N GLN A 105 -9.29 -4.97 -19.25
CA GLN A 105 -9.66 -4.22 -20.45
C GLN A 105 -8.42 -3.69 -21.18
N HIS A 106 -7.40 -3.22 -20.43
CA HIS A 106 -6.14 -2.78 -21.01
C HIS A 106 -5.43 -3.93 -21.74
N PHE A 107 -5.43 -5.14 -21.15
CA PHE A 107 -4.88 -6.34 -21.77
C PHE A 107 -5.59 -6.70 -23.07
N GLN A 108 -6.92 -6.64 -23.09
CA GLN A 108 -7.70 -6.91 -24.30
C GLN A 108 -7.45 -5.89 -25.40
N ARG A 109 -7.21 -4.62 -25.04
CA ARG A 109 -7.09 -3.51 -25.99
C ARG A 109 -5.68 -3.31 -26.53
N TYR A 110 -4.67 -3.42 -25.67
CA TYR A 110 -3.27 -3.08 -25.99
C TYR A 110 -2.32 -4.28 -25.91
N GLY A 111 -2.77 -5.42 -25.39
CA GLY A 111 -1.98 -6.64 -25.30
C GLY A 111 -1.14 -6.77 -24.03
N ALA A 112 -0.40 -7.87 -23.95
CA ALA A 112 0.34 -8.27 -22.75
C ALA A 112 1.47 -7.31 -22.40
N PHE A 113 2.29 -6.92 -23.39
CA PHE A 113 3.45 -6.07 -23.18
C PHE A 113 3.07 -4.68 -22.69
N ASP A 114 2.15 -4.00 -23.39
CA ASP A 114 1.66 -2.68 -22.99
C ASP A 114 0.95 -2.72 -21.63
N THR A 115 0.24 -3.80 -21.30
CA THR A 115 -0.37 -3.93 -19.96
C THR A 115 0.67 -4.13 -18.88
N TYR A 116 1.73 -4.88 -19.17
CA TYR A 116 2.78 -5.18 -18.23
C TYR A 116 3.68 -3.94 -17.99
N CYS A 117 4.26 -3.38 -19.05
CA CYS A 117 5.22 -2.27 -19.00
C CYS A 117 4.58 -0.89 -19.04
N ASP A 118 3.41 -0.74 -19.65
CA ASP A 118 2.75 0.55 -19.87
C ASP A 118 3.71 1.65 -20.38
N PRO A 119 4.45 1.40 -21.49
CA PRO A 119 5.49 2.31 -21.98
C PRO A 119 4.94 3.69 -22.33
N ASN A 120 3.65 3.74 -22.70
CA ASN A 120 2.94 4.95 -23.02
C ASN A 120 2.17 5.52 -21.82
N GLY A 121 2.34 5.04 -20.59
CA GLY A 121 1.64 5.57 -19.41
C GLY A 121 0.11 5.63 -19.55
N THR A 122 -0.47 4.73 -20.35
CA THR A 122 -1.89 4.70 -20.68
C THR A 122 -2.77 4.18 -19.55
N LEU A 123 -2.19 3.50 -18.55
CA LEU A 123 -2.92 3.10 -17.35
C LEU A 123 -3.02 4.23 -16.32
N TRP A 124 -2.02 5.10 -16.31
CA TRP A 124 -1.94 6.28 -15.45
C TRP A 124 -2.80 7.42 -16.02
N ARG A 125 -2.72 7.64 -17.34
CA ARG A 125 -3.47 8.69 -18.02
C ARG A 125 -4.91 8.32 -18.35
N GLN A 126 -5.75 9.36 -18.45
CA GLN A 126 -7.12 9.23 -18.95
C GLN A 126 -7.14 8.64 -20.38
N PRO A 127 -8.11 7.77 -20.71
CA PRO A 127 -9.32 7.45 -19.95
C PRO A 127 -9.18 6.29 -18.94
N SER A 128 -7.97 5.78 -18.67
CA SER A 128 -7.77 4.78 -17.62
C SER A 128 -7.81 5.44 -16.25
N ASP A 129 -8.62 4.89 -15.34
CA ASP A 129 -8.73 5.40 -13.96
C ASP A 129 -7.76 4.68 -13.00
N PHE A 130 -6.86 3.81 -13.49
CA PHE A 130 -5.96 3.03 -12.61
C PHE A 130 -5.01 3.92 -11.80
N GLY A 131 -4.41 4.94 -12.43
CA GLY A 131 -3.50 5.86 -11.73
C GLY A 131 -4.14 6.56 -10.52
N ALA A 132 -5.41 6.93 -10.64
CA ALA A 132 -6.18 7.49 -9.55
C ALA A 132 -6.43 6.46 -8.42
N TRP A 133 -6.79 5.21 -8.76
CA TRP A 133 -6.89 4.13 -7.77
C TRP A 133 -5.56 3.84 -7.08
N ALA A 134 -4.45 3.86 -7.82
CA ALA A 134 -3.11 3.71 -7.27
C ALA A 134 -2.76 4.84 -6.29
N LEU A 135 -3.13 6.10 -6.62
CA LEU A 135 -2.92 7.26 -5.73
C LEU A 135 -3.76 7.15 -4.45
N ILE A 136 -5.04 6.80 -4.56
CA ILE A 136 -5.92 6.63 -3.39
C ILE A 136 -5.42 5.48 -2.50
N PHE A 137 -5.01 4.37 -3.11
CA PHE A 137 -4.43 3.23 -2.40
C PHE A 137 -3.09 3.59 -1.74
N TYR A 138 -2.28 4.44 -2.37
CA TYR A 138 -1.07 4.99 -1.76
C TYR A 138 -1.39 5.83 -0.52
N ILE A 139 -2.35 6.75 -0.62
CA ILE A 139 -2.77 7.59 0.51
C ILE A 139 -3.27 6.72 1.68
N SER A 140 -3.94 5.59 1.39
CA SER A 140 -4.40 4.66 2.43
C SER A 140 -3.27 4.11 3.31
N LYS A 141 -2.04 3.99 2.80
CA LYS A 141 -0.89 3.47 3.57
C LYS A 141 -0.60 4.33 4.81
N TYR A 142 -0.84 5.64 4.75
CA TYR A 142 -0.69 6.54 5.90
C TYR A 142 -1.83 6.39 6.89
N TYR A 143 -3.06 6.17 6.43
CA TYR A 143 -4.19 5.85 7.32
C TYR A 143 -3.94 4.53 8.07
N GLU A 144 -3.35 3.55 7.40
CA GLU A 144 -2.99 2.24 7.97
C GLU A 144 -1.93 2.35 9.09
N PHE A 145 -1.27 3.49 9.30
CA PHE A 145 -0.47 3.72 10.51
C PHE A 145 -1.30 3.63 11.80
N ALA A 146 -2.61 3.88 11.71
CA ALA A 146 -3.55 3.69 12.80
C ALA A 146 -3.55 2.24 13.33
N ASP A 147 -3.23 1.22 12.52
CA ASP A 147 -3.12 -0.18 13.00
C ASP A 147 -2.08 -0.31 14.11
N THR A 148 -0.95 0.37 13.95
CA THR A 148 0.14 0.39 14.95
C THR A 148 -0.29 1.14 16.20
N TRP A 149 -0.95 2.29 16.04
CA TRP A 149 -1.45 3.06 17.18
C TRP A 149 -2.52 2.27 17.95
N ILE A 150 -3.46 1.62 17.28
CA ILE A 150 -4.48 0.76 17.89
C ILE A 150 -3.84 -0.39 18.68
N LEU A 151 -2.75 -0.99 18.19
CA LEU A 151 -2.02 -2.01 18.96
C LEU A 151 -1.39 -1.44 20.23
N VAL A 152 -0.74 -0.27 20.14
CA VAL A 152 -0.16 0.41 21.31
C VAL A 152 -1.25 0.76 22.32
N LEU A 153 -2.39 1.27 21.87
CA LEU A 153 -3.55 1.57 22.71
C LEU A 153 -4.14 0.31 23.37
N LYS A 154 -4.02 -0.87 22.74
CA LYS A 154 -4.35 -2.17 23.34
C LYS A 154 -3.30 -2.67 24.34
N GLY A 155 -2.27 -1.87 24.64
CA GLY A 155 -1.15 -2.26 25.50
C GLY A 155 -0.19 -3.26 24.86
N LYS A 156 -0.23 -3.44 23.53
CA LYS A 156 0.62 -4.39 22.81
C LYS A 156 1.73 -3.65 22.06
N PRO A 157 3.00 -4.06 22.20
CA PRO A 157 4.07 -3.47 21.42
C PRO A 157 3.92 -3.86 19.93
N PRO A 158 4.05 -2.92 18.99
CA PRO A 158 4.06 -3.26 17.58
C PRO A 158 5.30 -4.09 17.26
N SER A 159 5.12 -5.14 16.46
CA SER A 159 6.25 -5.97 16.04
C SER A 159 7.20 -5.21 15.11
N PHE A 160 8.47 -5.62 15.06
CA PHE A 160 9.41 -5.08 14.06
C PHE A 160 8.87 -5.24 12.63
N LEU A 161 8.25 -6.40 12.33
CA LEU A 161 7.61 -6.65 11.03
C LEU A 161 6.58 -5.57 10.68
N GLN A 162 5.73 -5.19 11.63
CA GLN A 162 4.71 -4.17 11.38
C GLN A 162 5.33 -2.79 11.11
N VAL A 163 6.31 -2.37 11.92
CA VAL A 163 6.98 -1.08 11.71
C VAL A 163 7.73 -1.08 10.38
N TYR A 164 8.47 -2.16 10.09
CA TYR A 164 9.20 -2.35 8.84
C TYR A 164 8.28 -2.27 7.62
N HIS A 165 7.15 -2.99 7.66
CA HIS A 165 6.18 -3.02 6.57
C HIS A 165 5.55 -1.64 6.33
N HIS A 166 4.95 -1.03 7.36
CA HIS A 166 4.22 0.23 7.18
C HIS A 166 5.14 1.39 6.78
N THR A 167 6.35 1.48 7.33
CA THR A 167 7.32 2.49 6.91
C THR A 167 7.83 2.21 5.48
N GLY A 168 8.24 0.97 5.21
CA GLY A 168 8.82 0.61 3.91
C GLY A 168 7.83 0.77 2.77
N ILE A 169 6.60 0.25 2.90
CA ILE A 169 5.60 0.35 1.83
C ILE A 169 5.17 1.79 1.56
N ALA A 170 5.08 2.65 2.58
CA ALA A 170 4.74 4.06 2.38
C ALA A 170 5.78 4.78 1.51
N VAL A 171 7.07 4.53 1.76
CA VAL A 171 8.17 5.12 0.96
C VAL A 171 8.23 4.50 -0.44
N CYS A 172 8.14 3.17 -0.57
CA CYS A 172 8.15 2.51 -1.88
C CYS A 172 6.98 2.98 -2.76
N MET A 173 5.78 3.07 -2.20
CA MET A 173 4.60 3.54 -2.93
C MET A 173 4.74 5.02 -3.34
N TRP A 174 5.32 5.87 -2.49
CA TRP A 174 5.59 7.27 -2.85
C TRP A 174 6.50 7.38 -4.08
N ILE A 175 7.64 6.67 -4.09
CA ILE A 175 8.55 6.67 -5.26
C ILE A 175 7.82 6.15 -6.51
N GLY A 176 7.06 5.06 -6.36
CA GLY A 176 6.32 4.45 -7.47
C GLY A 176 5.26 5.38 -8.05
N VAL A 177 4.49 6.09 -7.21
CA VAL A 177 3.44 7.02 -7.65
C VAL A 177 4.05 8.22 -8.35
N LEU A 178 5.12 8.81 -7.80
CA LEU A 178 5.82 9.92 -8.46
C LEU A 178 6.37 9.53 -9.83
N SER A 179 6.83 8.28 -9.95
CA SER A 179 7.41 7.75 -11.17
C SER A 179 6.39 7.13 -12.13
N GLN A 180 5.10 7.10 -11.76
CA GLN A 180 4.05 6.35 -12.48
C GLN A 180 4.50 4.93 -12.84
N SER A 181 5.11 4.25 -11.86
CA SER A 181 5.78 2.98 -12.07
C SER A 181 4.84 1.86 -12.46
N SER A 182 5.11 1.18 -13.57
CA SER A 182 4.31 0.06 -14.06
C SER A 182 4.18 -1.10 -13.04
N TRP A 183 5.22 -1.34 -12.23
CA TRP A 183 5.23 -2.38 -11.20
C TRP A 183 4.21 -2.16 -10.06
N LEU A 184 3.70 -0.95 -9.86
CA LEU A 184 2.69 -0.67 -8.82
C LEU A 184 1.39 -1.42 -9.04
N LYS A 185 1.07 -1.79 -10.29
CA LYS A 185 -0.13 -2.59 -10.62
C LYS A 185 -0.19 -3.88 -9.81
N ALA A 186 0.89 -4.64 -9.78
CA ALA A 186 0.94 -5.88 -9.01
C ALA A 186 0.77 -5.62 -7.50
N VAL A 187 1.37 -4.54 -6.98
CA VAL A 187 1.24 -4.17 -5.58
C VAL A 187 -0.21 -3.81 -5.23
N VAL A 188 -0.85 -2.92 -6.00
CA VAL A 188 -2.24 -2.47 -5.76
C VAL A 188 -3.22 -3.64 -5.91
N LEU A 189 -3.14 -4.40 -7.00
CA LEU A 189 -4.10 -5.46 -7.31
C LEU A 189 -4.04 -6.62 -6.32
N LEU A 190 -2.84 -7.11 -6.00
CA LEU A 190 -2.70 -8.24 -5.09
C LEU A 190 -2.95 -7.81 -3.63
N ASN A 191 -2.41 -6.65 -3.23
CA ASN A 191 -2.56 -6.18 -1.85
C ASN A 191 -4.01 -5.84 -1.51
N SER A 192 -4.76 -5.18 -2.41
CA SER A 192 -6.16 -4.85 -2.15
C SER A 192 -7.02 -6.10 -1.89
N VAL A 193 -6.79 -7.21 -2.61
CA VAL A 193 -7.47 -8.49 -2.34
C VAL A 193 -7.08 -9.05 -0.97
N ILE A 194 -5.79 -9.12 -0.66
CA ILE A 194 -5.33 -9.68 0.62
C ILE A 194 -5.70 -8.78 1.81
N HIS A 195 -5.67 -7.45 1.67
CA HIS A 195 -6.12 -6.50 2.67
C HIS A 195 -7.62 -6.63 2.93
N THR A 196 -8.43 -6.84 1.89
CA THR A 196 -9.87 -7.15 2.07
C THR A 196 -10.05 -8.36 2.99
N LEU A 197 -9.33 -9.45 2.73
CA LEU A 197 -9.42 -10.67 3.54
C LEU A 197 -8.86 -10.47 4.96
N MET A 198 -7.73 -9.76 5.09
CA MET A 198 -7.06 -9.51 6.36
C MET A 198 -7.88 -8.61 7.29
N TYR A 199 -8.40 -7.50 6.79
CA TYR A 199 -9.22 -6.59 7.59
C TYR A 199 -10.58 -7.19 7.90
N THR A 200 -11.16 -8.00 7.01
CA THR A 200 -12.35 -8.81 7.35
C THR A 200 -12.07 -9.75 8.51
N TYR A 201 -10.92 -10.44 8.48
CA TYR A 201 -10.48 -11.29 9.59
C TYR A 201 -10.31 -10.49 10.90
N PHE A 202 -9.67 -9.31 10.86
CA PHE A 202 -9.49 -8.47 12.06
C PHE A 202 -10.80 -7.87 12.57
N PHE A 203 -11.73 -7.51 11.69
CA PHE A 203 -13.08 -7.11 12.05
C PHE A 203 -13.77 -8.22 12.85
N ILE A 204 -13.83 -9.45 12.30
CA ILE A 204 -14.44 -10.60 12.98
C ILE A 204 -13.76 -10.86 14.33
N LYS A 205 -12.43 -10.79 14.41
CA LYS A 205 -11.70 -10.96 15.69
C LYS A 205 -11.94 -9.84 16.70
N THR A 206 -12.34 -8.65 16.24
CA THR A 206 -12.70 -7.54 17.11
C THR A 206 -14.11 -7.70 17.67
N VAL A 207 -15.09 -8.04 16.83
CA VAL A 207 -16.50 -8.20 17.26
C VAL A 207 -16.77 -9.56 17.92
N ARG A 208 -16.01 -10.60 17.57
CA ARG A 208 -16.11 -11.96 18.14
C ARG A 208 -14.73 -12.50 18.54
N PRO A 209 -14.13 -12.00 19.64
CA PRO A 209 -12.77 -12.37 20.04
C PRO A 209 -12.56 -13.87 20.30
N LYS A 210 -13.60 -14.59 20.74
CA LYS A 210 -13.54 -16.03 21.04
C LYS A 210 -13.68 -16.93 19.80
N THR A 211 -14.07 -16.38 18.65
CA THR A 211 -14.22 -17.19 17.43
C THR A 211 -12.86 -17.72 16.98
N GLU A 212 -12.76 -19.04 16.87
CA GLU A 212 -11.64 -19.70 16.22
C GLU A 212 -11.85 -19.64 14.71
N ILE A 213 -10.89 -19.05 14.00
CA ILE A 213 -10.92 -18.93 12.54
C ILE A 213 -9.82 -19.83 12.00
N LYS A 214 -10.18 -21.06 11.63
CA LYS A 214 -9.26 -22.08 11.11
C LYS A 214 -8.50 -21.60 9.85
N SER A 215 -9.08 -20.65 9.11
CA SER A 215 -8.47 -20.07 7.92
C SER A 215 -7.36 -19.05 8.17
N ALA A 216 -7.06 -18.70 9.44
CA ALA A 216 -5.99 -17.74 9.76
C ALA A 216 -4.61 -18.16 9.20
N ARG A 217 -4.34 -19.47 9.14
CA ARG A 217 -3.10 -20.01 8.54
C ARG A 217 -3.07 -19.80 7.03
N TYR A 218 -4.18 -20.09 6.33
CA TYR A 218 -4.28 -19.87 4.89
C TYR A 218 -4.15 -18.39 4.55
N LEU A 219 -4.72 -17.49 5.36
CA LEU A 219 -4.53 -16.05 5.17
C LEU A 219 -3.05 -15.65 5.23
N THR A 220 -2.29 -16.15 6.23
CA THR A 220 -0.85 -15.88 6.30
C THR A 220 -0.09 -16.47 5.10
N GLN A 221 -0.49 -17.65 4.61
CA GLN A 221 0.10 -18.25 3.41
C GLN A 221 -0.19 -17.43 2.15
N MET A 222 -1.41 -16.91 2.00
CA MET A 222 -1.79 -16.02 0.90
C MET A 222 -1.03 -14.68 0.95
N GLN A 223 -0.82 -14.10 2.14
CA GLN A 223 0.03 -12.92 2.32
C GLN A 223 1.46 -13.17 1.85
N ILE A 224 2.07 -14.30 2.24
CA ILE A 224 3.41 -14.68 1.78
C ILE A 224 3.42 -14.90 0.25
N GLY A 225 2.43 -15.62 -0.27
CA GLY A 225 2.28 -15.87 -1.70
C GLY A 225 2.21 -14.58 -2.51
N GLN A 226 1.42 -13.60 -2.06
CA GLN A 226 1.37 -12.26 -2.66
C GLN A 226 2.76 -11.63 -2.77
N PHE A 227 3.57 -11.67 -1.70
CA PHE A 227 4.88 -11.03 -1.74
C PHE A 227 5.82 -11.71 -2.73
N PHE A 228 5.81 -13.05 -2.79
CA PHE A 228 6.56 -13.77 -3.82
C PHE A 228 6.10 -13.41 -5.23
N THR A 229 4.79 -13.44 -5.49
CA THR A 229 4.23 -13.07 -6.79
C THR A 229 4.58 -11.63 -7.17
N GLY A 230 4.45 -10.68 -6.24
CA GLY A 230 4.78 -9.28 -6.47
C GLY A 230 6.27 -9.06 -6.71
N ILE A 231 7.15 -9.77 -6.00
CA ILE A 231 8.61 -9.68 -6.19
C ILE A 231 9.05 -10.27 -7.51
N ILE A 232 8.51 -11.42 -7.92
CA ILE A 232 8.77 -12.03 -9.23
C ILE A 232 8.26 -11.12 -10.35
N TYR A 233 7.02 -10.64 -10.23
CA TYR A 233 6.43 -9.72 -11.21
C TYR A 233 7.30 -8.49 -11.39
N SER A 234 7.69 -7.84 -10.29
CA SER A 234 8.44 -6.59 -10.33
C SER A 234 9.91 -6.80 -10.75
N ALA A 235 10.52 -7.96 -10.44
CA ALA A 235 11.87 -8.27 -10.90
C ALA A 235 11.95 -8.39 -12.43
N ALA A 236 10.94 -8.98 -13.06
CA ALA A 236 10.88 -9.05 -14.52
C ALA A 236 10.77 -7.67 -15.19
N VAL A 237 10.10 -6.69 -14.56
CA VAL A 237 10.10 -5.29 -15.05
C VAL A 237 11.52 -4.70 -14.99
N LEU A 238 12.27 -4.98 -13.91
CA LEU A 238 13.64 -4.45 -13.74
C LEU A 238 14.57 -4.91 -14.86
N PHE A 239 14.43 -6.17 -15.32
CA PHE A 239 15.22 -6.72 -16.42
C PHE A 239 14.90 -6.09 -17.78
N MET A 240 13.70 -5.53 -17.97
CA MET A 240 13.31 -4.88 -19.23
C MET A 240 13.86 -3.44 -19.35
N GLY A 241 14.37 -2.87 -18.26
CA GLY A 241 15.13 -1.62 -18.25
C GLY A 241 14.34 -0.42 -18.78
N ASP A 242 15.00 0.40 -19.61
CA ASP A 242 14.45 1.64 -20.17
C ASP A 242 13.22 1.44 -21.06
N THR A 243 12.95 0.20 -21.49
CA THR A 243 11.75 -0.14 -22.27
C THR A 243 10.47 -0.01 -21.44
N CYS A 244 10.56 -0.16 -20.13
CA CYS A 244 9.39 -0.25 -19.24
C CYS A 244 9.42 0.74 -18.08
N ASP A 245 10.58 1.30 -17.75
CA ASP A 245 10.74 2.14 -16.57
C ASP A 245 11.74 3.28 -16.78
N THR A 246 11.42 4.43 -16.21
CA THR A 246 12.32 5.58 -16.08
C THR A 246 13.44 5.29 -15.07
N GLN A 247 14.44 6.18 -14.96
CA GLN A 247 15.51 6.03 -13.97
C GLN A 247 14.97 6.06 -12.53
N SER A 248 14.02 6.94 -12.23
CA SER A 248 13.35 7.02 -10.92
C SER A 248 12.54 5.76 -10.62
N SER A 249 11.81 5.23 -11.62
CA SER A 249 11.02 4.01 -11.46
C SER A 249 11.91 2.79 -11.18
N ARG A 250 13.03 2.64 -11.91
CA ARG A 250 14.02 1.58 -11.66
C ARG A 250 14.67 1.68 -10.28
N PHE A 251 14.97 2.90 -9.83
CA PHE A 251 15.45 3.12 -8.47
C PHE A 251 14.41 2.67 -7.44
N GLY A 252 13.16 3.11 -7.60
CA GLY A 252 12.04 2.67 -6.75
C GLY A 252 11.84 1.15 -6.75
N LEU A 253 12.02 0.53 -7.91
CA LEU A 253 11.95 -0.92 -8.09
C LEU A 253 13.08 -1.65 -7.36
N ALA A 254 14.32 -1.16 -7.44
CA ALA A 254 15.44 -1.70 -6.66
C ALA A 254 15.19 -1.57 -5.14
N CYS A 255 14.66 -0.43 -4.70
CA CYS A 255 14.23 -0.25 -3.31
C CYS A 255 13.14 -1.25 -2.91
N LEU A 256 12.12 -1.44 -3.76
CA LEU A 256 11.04 -2.41 -3.54
C LEU A 256 11.57 -3.84 -3.44
N GLN A 257 12.53 -4.22 -4.29
CA GLN A 257 13.14 -5.54 -4.26
C GLN A 257 13.85 -5.79 -2.94
N LEU A 258 14.76 -4.89 -2.54
CA LEU A 258 15.48 -4.99 -1.28
C LEU A 258 14.53 -5.08 -0.08
N TYR A 259 13.53 -4.19 -0.05
CA TYR A 259 12.48 -4.18 0.96
C TYR A 259 11.65 -5.48 0.96
N GLY A 260 11.25 -5.96 -0.21
CA GLY A 260 10.39 -7.12 -0.37
C GLY A 260 11.05 -8.42 0.07
N TYR A 261 12.34 -8.62 -0.24
CA TYR A 261 13.08 -9.77 0.29
C TYR A 261 13.14 -9.77 1.82
N GLY A 262 13.39 -8.60 2.44
CA GLY A 262 13.34 -8.44 3.89
C GLY A 262 11.95 -8.73 4.46
N LEU A 263 10.89 -8.24 3.80
CA LEU A 263 9.51 -8.46 4.20
C LEU A 263 9.13 -9.95 4.16
N ILE A 264 9.48 -10.65 3.08
CA ILE A 264 9.26 -12.09 2.91
C ILE A 264 9.95 -12.86 4.05
N ALA A 265 11.23 -12.56 4.33
CA ALA A 265 11.97 -13.20 5.41
C ALA A 265 11.30 -13.01 6.78
N LEU A 266 10.84 -11.79 7.08
CA LEU A 266 10.15 -11.50 8.33
C LEU A 266 8.79 -12.19 8.44
N PHE A 267 8.02 -12.27 7.35
CA PHE A 267 6.75 -12.99 7.32
C PHE A 267 6.93 -14.50 7.48
N MET A 268 7.94 -15.09 6.83
CA MET A 268 8.29 -16.50 7.03
C MET A 268 8.70 -16.78 8.48
N ALA A 269 9.52 -15.91 9.09
CA ALA A 269 9.89 -16.01 10.49
C ALA A 269 8.68 -15.86 11.44
N PHE A 270 7.73 -14.98 11.11
CA PHE A 270 6.46 -14.85 11.83
C PHE A 270 5.61 -16.12 11.70
N ALA A 271 5.41 -16.64 10.49
CA ALA A 271 4.62 -17.85 10.24
C ALA A 271 5.22 -19.06 10.96
N LYS A 272 6.55 -19.22 10.91
CA LYS A 272 7.27 -20.27 11.66
C LYS A 272 7.02 -20.15 13.15
N ARG A 273 7.17 -18.96 13.75
CA ARG A 273 6.93 -18.76 15.20
C ARG A 273 5.48 -18.99 15.62
N LYS A 274 4.52 -18.54 14.80
CA LYS A 274 3.08 -18.62 15.12
C LYS A 274 2.50 -20.03 14.97
N TYR A 275 2.96 -20.79 13.97
CA TYR A 275 2.38 -22.08 13.61
C TYR A 275 3.30 -23.29 13.88
N LYS A 276 4.49 -23.09 14.48
CA LYS A 276 5.29 -24.22 14.99
C LYS A 276 4.45 -24.98 16.02
N LYS A 277 4.25 -26.28 15.79
CA LYS A 277 3.62 -27.16 16.77
C LYS A 277 4.43 -27.08 18.07
N LYS A 278 3.75 -26.85 19.20
CA LYS A 278 4.35 -27.12 20.51
C LYS A 278 4.51 -28.65 20.59
N THR A 279 5.72 -29.12 20.35
CA THR A 279 6.15 -30.47 20.73
C THR A 279 6.30 -30.52 22.23
#